data_AF-A0A1U9ZUM0-F1
#
_entry.id   AF-A0A1U9ZUM0-F1
#
_cell.length_a   1.000
_cell.length_b   1.000
_cell.length_c   1.000
_cell.angle_alpha   90.00
_cell.angle_beta   90.00
_cell.angle_gamma   90.00
#
_symmetry.space_group_name_H-M   'P 1'
#
loop_
_entity.id
_entity.type
_entity.pdbx_description
1 polymer ?
#
loop_
_entity_poly.entity_id
_entity_poly.type
_entity_poly.pdbx_seq_one_letter_code
_entity_poly.pdbx_strand_id
1 'polypeptide(L)'
;MAREPLDTVFPLLGELSDVPASYLRDVAHTKRALERWTMDPAFRAAFEADPEAALKDLGSPLRPGEVTPFLDPAGKAAINGPRRSEYPASVLRYCAYIQEKIAHRERLRREGEPANRTMAAWRRRQINRCRGELGAHRADAIVHAPAAFELSKGCTVGCWFCGVAAPRFDHTWPYTEPNAALWRGVLGALREVVGDCAAQSFLYWATDPLDNPDYERFLVDFHEVMGRCPQTTTALAHADVERTRRLLRLTSSMGSAIDRFSIISINWLDRVHEAFSPEELLRVECVPQNREAAIPQVKANAGRARKFSRKRGDELVPPGEGSTIACVSGFLFNLVERSVRLITPCDATDRWPLGYWVLDQAEFGTPGELRDVLQSMISTRMRPALRVEDTVRLRPGLLPEVENGELRLTSRGNRVVIRDQPGPGDLAALFTGGSCTAAELARSRRHTAGVPMEETFALLDFLFAEGCLDEEPSADTDPAVYAVR
;
A
#
# COMPACT_ATOMS: atom_id res chain seq x y z
N MET A 1 3.28 40.81 19.59
CA MET A 1 2.79 39.64 18.83
C MET A 1 1.92 38.81 19.76
N ALA A 2 0.65 38.63 19.44
CA ALA A 2 -0.23 37.75 20.21
C ALA A 2 0.32 36.31 20.14
N ARG A 3 0.40 35.61 21.27
CA ARG A 3 0.74 34.18 21.29
C ARG A 3 -0.34 33.43 20.53
N GLU A 4 0.04 32.68 19.49
CA GLU A 4 -0.88 31.79 18.77
C GLU A 4 -1.51 30.81 19.77
N PRO A 5 -2.83 30.53 19.66
CA PRO A 5 -3.46 29.48 20.46
C PRO A 5 -2.76 28.14 20.20
N LEU A 6 -2.46 27.40 21.27
CA LEU A 6 -1.83 26.07 21.24
C LEU A 6 -2.59 25.06 20.37
N ASP A 7 -3.88 25.32 20.10
CA ASP A 7 -4.79 24.45 19.34
C ASP A 7 -4.88 24.77 17.84
N THR A 8 -4.13 25.76 17.33
CA THR A 8 -4.17 26.10 15.91
C THR A 8 -3.38 25.05 15.12
N VAL A 9 -4.10 24.18 14.40
CA VAL A 9 -3.53 23.13 13.54
C VAL A 9 -3.52 23.61 12.10
N PHE A 10 -2.36 23.48 11.45
CA PHE A 10 -2.21 23.78 10.02
C PHE A 10 -2.00 22.48 9.22
N PRO A 11 -2.69 22.31 8.08
CA PRO A 11 -2.45 21.18 7.20
C PRO A 11 -1.08 21.31 6.55
N LEU A 12 -0.28 20.24 6.62
CA LEU A 12 1.07 20.19 6.08
C LEU A 12 1.18 19.38 4.80
N LEU A 13 0.09 18.76 4.31
CA LEU A 13 0.06 18.00 3.07
C LEU A 13 -0.58 18.77 1.88
N GLY A 14 -0.97 20.05 2.07
CA GLY A 14 -1.62 20.91 1.07
C GLY A 14 -0.76 22.08 0.56
N GLU A 15 -1.31 23.28 0.46
CA GLU A 15 -0.50 24.50 0.24
C GLU A 15 0.13 24.97 1.55
N LEU A 16 1.41 25.39 1.52
CA LEU A 16 2.14 25.81 2.72
C LEU A 16 2.25 27.34 2.89
N SER A 17 1.74 28.13 1.95
CA SER A 17 1.91 29.60 1.92
C SER A 17 1.45 30.28 3.20
N ASP A 18 0.41 29.73 3.84
CA ASP A 18 -0.24 30.33 5.01
C ASP A 18 0.22 29.67 6.33
N VAL A 19 1.15 28.71 6.25
CA VAL A 19 1.64 27.98 7.43
C VAL A 19 2.79 28.77 8.07
N PRO A 20 2.71 29.11 9.37
CA PRO A 20 3.78 29.82 10.05
C PRO A 20 5.11 29.07 9.97
N ALA A 21 6.20 29.79 9.69
CA ALA A 21 7.53 29.20 9.61
C ALA A 21 7.94 28.46 10.91
N SER A 22 7.48 28.94 12.06
CA SER A 22 7.67 28.28 13.36
C SER A 22 6.96 26.91 13.43
N TYR A 23 5.77 26.78 12.84
CA TYR A 23 5.03 25.51 12.78
C TYR A 23 5.75 24.50 11.90
N LEU A 24 6.21 24.94 10.71
CA LEU A 24 6.99 24.09 9.79
C LEU A 24 8.26 23.59 10.47
N ARG A 25 8.99 24.50 11.13
CA ARG A 25 10.23 24.20 11.85
C ARG A 25 10.01 23.18 12.97
N ASP A 26 8.98 23.36 13.79
CA ASP A 26 8.66 22.43 14.88
C ASP A 26 8.47 21.01 14.35
N VAL A 27 7.58 20.84 13.37
CA VAL A 27 7.27 19.51 12.82
C VAL A 27 8.49 18.90 12.12
N ALA A 28 9.22 19.70 11.34
CA ALA A 28 10.40 19.26 10.60
C ALA A 28 11.52 18.76 11.52
N HIS A 29 11.86 19.53 12.56
CA HIS A 29 12.91 19.12 13.49
C HIS A 29 12.47 17.98 14.40
N THR A 30 11.21 17.92 14.83
CA THR A 30 10.69 16.76 15.59
C THR A 30 10.77 15.51 14.74
N LYS A 31 10.35 15.58 13.47
CA LYS A 31 10.50 14.49 12.51
C LYS A 31 11.97 14.03 12.41
N ARG A 32 12.91 14.95 12.21
CA ARG A 32 14.34 14.66 12.08
C ARG A 32 14.90 13.93 13.31
N ALA A 33 14.58 14.41 14.51
CA ALA A 33 15.01 13.78 15.75
C ALA A 33 14.45 12.36 15.90
N LEU A 34 13.16 12.17 15.56
CA LEU A 34 12.52 10.85 15.62
C LEU A 34 13.03 9.89 14.55
N GLU A 35 13.44 10.38 13.37
CA GLU A 35 14.13 9.59 12.37
C GLU A 35 15.48 9.08 12.87
N ARG A 36 16.32 9.95 13.47
CA ARG A 36 17.59 9.54 14.09
C ARG A 36 17.35 8.55 15.22
N TRP A 37 16.43 8.85 16.13
CA TRP A 37 16.05 7.92 17.20
C TRP A 37 15.64 6.55 16.62
N THR A 38 14.80 6.55 15.60
CA THR A 38 14.29 5.30 15.02
C THR A 38 15.38 4.51 14.30
N MET A 39 16.28 5.15 13.55
CA MET A 39 17.16 4.43 12.61
C MET A 39 18.62 4.32 13.06
N ASP A 40 19.09 5.18 13.97
CA ASP A 40 20.49 5.29 14.37
C ASP A 40 20.70 4.90 15.85
N PRO A 41 21.30 3.73 16.14
CA PRO A 41 21.63 3.31 17.50
C PRO A 41 22.59 4.25 18.22
N ALA A 42 23.52 4.89 17.51
CA ALA A 42 24.49 5.78 18.14
C ALA A 42 23.79 7.04 18.66
N PHE A 43 22.89 7.63 17.87
CA PHE A 43 22.04 8.72 18.34
C PHE A 43 21.16 8.31 19.52
N ARG A 44 20.56 7.11 19.50
CA ARG A 44 19.78 6.63 20.65
C ARG A 44 20.61 6.55 21.92
N ALA A 45 21.77 5.90 21.86
CA ALA A 45 22.66 5.76 23.01
C ALA A 45 23.16 7.12 23.53
N ALA A 46 23.49 8.04 22.62
CA ALA A 46 23.87 9.41 22.98
C ALA A 46 22.70 10.15 23.65
N PHE A 47 21.48 10.04 23.11
CA PHE A 47 20.29 10.68 23.66
C PHE A 47 19.90 10.09 25.02
N GLU A 48 20.06 8.78 25.24
CA GLU A 48 19.83 8.14 26.54
C GLU A 48 20.84 8.59 27.60
N ALA A 49 22.09 8.85 27.20
CA ALA A 49 23.14 9.32 28.11
C ALA A 49 23.01 10.81 28.45
N ASP A 50 22.81 11.65 27.42
CA ASP A 50 22.65 13.11 27.55
C ASP A 50 21.74 13.63 26.42
N PRO A 51 20.43 13.77 26.67
CA PRO A 51 19.48 14.25 25.68
C PRO A 51 19.78 15.66 25.13
N GLU A 52 20.33 16.57 25.96
CA GLU A 52 20.62 17.93 25.54
C GLU A 52 21.82 17.97 24.59
N ALA A 53 22.89 17.25 24.93
CA ALA A 53 24.07 17.14 24.08
C ALA A 53 23.73 16.45 22.76
N ALA A 54 22.96 15.34 22.78
CA ALA A 54 22.60 14.62 21.56
C ALA A 54 21.77 15.47 20.58
N LEU A 55 20.82 16.28 21.09
CA LEU A 55 20.04 17.19 20.25
C LEU A 55 20.89 18.33 19.70
N LYS A 56 21.82 18.85 20.49
CA LYS A 56 22.78 19.88 20.06
C LYS A 56 23.70 19.36 18.95
N ASP A 57 24.22 18.14 19.08
CA ASP A 57 25.09 17.50 18.09
C ASP A 57 24.33 17.21 16.78
N LEU A 58 23.03 16.93 16.86
CA LEU A 58 22.14 16.84 15.70
C LEU A 58 21.86 18.20 15.03
N GLY A 59 22.25 19.32 15.66
CA GLY A 59 21.88 20.67 15.23
C GLY A 59 20.39 20.96 15.42
N SER A 60 19.73 20.25 16.32
CA SER A 60 18.30 20.41 16.60
C SER A 60 18.07 21.55 17.61
N PRO A 61 17.09 22.45 17.36
CA PRO A 61 16.70 23.50 18.31
C PRO A 61 15.76 23.00 19.41
N LEU A 62 15.37 21.72 19.37
CA LEU A 62 14.42 21.13 20.30
C LEU A 62 15.03 20.94 21.68
N ARG A 63 14.19 20.96 22.70
CA ARG A 63 14.55 20.51 24.05
C ARG A 63 14.18 19.03 24.25
N PRO A 64 14.80 18.33 25.21
CA PRO A 64 14.51 16.91 25.47
C PRO A 64 13.02 16.61 25.68
N GLY A 65 12.32 17.45 26.46
CA GLY A 65 10.88 17.30 26.72
C GLY A 65 9.97 17.43 25.50
N GLU A 66 10.48 17.87 24.35
CA GLU A 66 9.76 17.97 23.08
C GLU A 66 9.94 16.71 22.22
N VAL A 67 10.83 15.79 22.62
CA VAL A 67 11.12 14.54 21.90
C VAL A 67 10.77 13.32 22.74
N THR A 68 11.12 13.31 24.03
CA THR A 68 10.88 12.20 24.96
C THR A 68 9.47 11.62 24.92
N PRO A 69 8.38 12.42 24.82
CA PRO A 69 7.03 11.87 24.82
C PRO A 69 6.73 10.90 23.66
N PHE A 70 7.52 10.93 22.58
CA PHE A 70 7.37 10.05 21.44
C PHE A 70 8.15 8.75 21.54
N LEU A 71 9.00 8.58 22.56
CA LEU A 71 9.98 7.49 22.59
C LEU A 71 9.42 6.24 23.26
N ASP A 72 8.69 6.39 24.36
CA ASP A 72 8.15 5.29 25.15
C ASP A 72 6.61 5.18 25.10
N PRO A 73 6.03 4.00 25.44
CA PRO A 73 4.58 3.80 25.39
C PRO A 73 3.76 4.72 26.31
N ALA A 74 4.28 5.08 27.50
CA ALA A 74 3.56 5.92 28.44
C ALA A 74 3.49 7.37 27.95
N GLY A 75 4.61 7.89 27.42
CA GLY A 75 4.65 9.17 26.72
C GLY A 75 3.67 9.20 25.54
N LYS A 76 3.69 8.18 24.69
CA LYS A 76 2.78 8.07 23.53
C LYS A 76 1.31 8.04 23.96
N ALA A 77 0.98 7.34 25.04
CA ALA A 77 -0.38 7.32 25.57
C ALA A 77 -0.80 8.69 26.10
N ALA A 78 0.10 9.42 26.75
CA ALA A 78 -0.19 10.73 27.33
C ALA A 78 -0.42 11.82 26.26
N ILE A 79 0.40 11.88 25.21
CA ILE A 79 0.25 12.87 24.11
C ILE A 79 -0.97 12.62 23.23
N ASN A 80 -1.49 11.38 23.22
CA ASN A 80 -2.73 11.02 22.52
C ASN A 80 -3.95 10.98 23.47
N GLY A 81 -3.77 11.29 24.75
CA GLY A 81 -4.80 11.16 25.79
C GLY A 81 -5.31 12.50 26.33
N PRO A 82 -6.07 12.47 27.44
CA PRO A 82 -6.64 13.66 28.06
C PRO A 82 -5.59 14.70 28.51
N ARG A 83 -4.38 14.26 28.82
CA ARG A 83 -3.26 15.10 29.27
C ARG A 83 -2.50 15.79 28.14
N ARG A 84 -2.93 15.64 26.87
CA ARG A 84 -2.21 16.19 25.72
C ARG A 84 -1.93 17.70 25.84
N SER A 85 -2.83 18.48 26.45
CA SER A 85 -2.70 19.94 26.62
C SER A 85 -1.56 20.36 27.55
N GLU A 86 -0.96 19.42 28.29
CA GLU A 86 0.20 19.68 29.16
C GLU A 86 1.53 19.70 28.39
N TYR A 87 1.53 19.26 27.13
CA TYR A 87 2.76 19.15 26.32
C TYR A 87 3.03 20.42 25.50
N PRO A 88 4.31 20.68 25.15
CA PRO A 88 4.69 21.80 24.30
C PRO A 88 3.97 21.80 22.94
N ALA A 89 3.81 22.99 22.34
CA ALA A 89 3.17 23.16 21.04
C ALA A 89 3.79 22.26 19.96
N SER A 90 5.13 22.15 19.91
CA SER A 90 5.87 21.32 18.97
C SER A 90 5.43 19.85 18.98
N VAL A 91 5.18 19.29 20.17
CA VAL A 91 4.66 17.93 20.34
C VAL A 91 3.26 17.80 19.75
N LEU A 92 2.36 18.75 20.06
CA LEU A 92 0.98 18.75 19.57
C LEU A 92 0.91 18.91 18.05
N ARG A 93 1.75 19.79 17.48
CA ARG A 93 1.86 20.03 16.04
C ARG A 93 2.33 18.79 15.31
N TYR A 94 3.32 18.08 15.85
CA TYR A 94 3.77 16.82 15.27
C TYR A 94 2.72 15.71 15.39
N CYS A 95 2.00 15.60 16.51
CA CYS A 95 0.86 14.70 16.64
C CYS A 95 -0.21 14.98 15.57
N ALA A 96 -0.56 16.25 15.36
CA ALA A 96 -1.51 16.65 14.33
C ALA A 96 -1.04 16.27 12.92
N TYR A 97 0.26 16.45 12.63
CA TYR A 97 0.85 16.00 11.37
C TYR A 97 0.74 14.48 11.18
N ILE A 98 1.01 13.67 12.21
CA ILE A 98 0.82 12.20 12.12
C ILE A 98 -0.64 11.84 11.81
N GLN A 99 -1.60 12.50 12.46
CA GLN A 99 -3.03 12.26 12.19
C GLN A 99 -3.42 12.68 10.76
N GLU A 100 -2.88 13.78 10.25
CA GLU A 100 -3.08 14.21 8.87
C GLU A 100 -2.59 13.16 7.86
N LYS A 101 -1.43 12.54 8.12
CA LYS A 101 -0.92 11.46 7.27
C LYS A 101 -1.80 10.21 7.30
N ILE A 102 -2.33 9.84 8.46
CA ILE A 102 -3.27 8.71 8.59
C ILE A 102 -4.54 9.01 7.78
N ALA A 103 -5.12 10.20 7.97
CA ALA A 103 -6.31 10.65 7.24
C ALA A 103 -6.05 10.76 5.73
N HIS A 104 -4.82 11.14 5.31
CA HIS A 104 -4.43 11.17 3.92
C HIS A 104 -4.45 9.77 3.29
N ARG A 105 -3.90 8.75 3.94
CA ARG A 105 -3.94 7.37 3.45
C ARG A 105 -5.37 6.86 3.29
N GLU A 106 -6.23 7.14 4.25
CA GLU A 106 -7.66 6.77 4.18
C GLU A 106 -8.37 7.49 3.02
N ARG A 107 -8.03 8.76 2.81
CA ARG A 107 -8.52 9.55 1.68
C ARG A 107 -8.05 8.96 0.34
N LEU A 108 -6.78 8.58 0.18
CA LEU A 108 -6.27 7.91 -1.03
C LEU A 108 -7.08 6.64 -1.35
N ARG A 109 -7.33 5.81 -0.33
CA ARG A 109 -8.10 4.56 -0.51
C ARG A 109 -9.54 4.83 -0.95
N ARG A 110 -10.17 5.88 -0.42
CA ARG A 110 -11.53 6.30 -0.77
C ARG A 110 -11.60 6.92 -2.16
N GLU A 111 -10.71 7.86 -2.47
CA GLU A 111 -10.60 8.50 -3.79
C GLU A 111 -10.19 7.53 -4.91
N GLY A 112 -9.56 6.39 -4.53
CA GLY A 112 -9.25 5.30 -5.44
C GLY A 112 -10.44 4.42 -5.84
N GLU A 113 -11.67 4.73 -5.41
CA GLU A 113 -12.85 4.00 -5.84
C GLU A 113 -13.23 4.31 -7.31
N PRO A 114 -13.29 3.30 -8.19
CA PRO A 114 -13.64 3.50 -9.61
C PRO A 114 -15.09 3.95 -9.82
N ALA A 115 -15.29 4.80 -10.84
CA ALA A 115 -16.64 5.20 -11.25
C ALA A 115 -17.42 4.04 -11.90
N ASN A 116 -16.71 3.11 -12.54
CA ASN A 116 -17.29 1.89 -13.09
C ASN A 116 -17.82 0.99 -11.96
N ARG A 117 -19.13 0.77 -11.91
CA ARG A 117 -19.80 0.01 -10.83
C ARG A 117 -19.29 -1.42 -10.69
N THR A 118 -18.98 -2.08 -11.81
CA THR A 118 -18.45 -3.45 -11.84
C THR A 118 -17.07 -3.50 -11.18
N MET A 119 -16.19 -2.58 -11.57
CA MET A 119 -14.85 -2.46 -10.98
C MET A 119 -14.91 -2.04 -9.50
N ALA A 120 -15.84 -1.14 -9.12
CA ALA A 120 -16.03 -0.73 -7.73
C ALA A 120 -16.52 -1.87 -6.83
N ALA A 121 -17.46 -2.69 -7.32
CA ALA A 121 -17.93 -3.88 -6.61
C ALA A 121 -16.80 -4.90 -6.44
N TRP A 122 -16.05 -5.18 -7.50
CA TRP A 122 -14.87 -6.04 -7.45
C TRP A 122 -13.82 -5.50 -6.47
N ARG A 123 -13.46 -4.21 -6.54
CA ARG A 123 -12.45 -3.60 -5.66
C ARG A 123 -12.85 -3.69 -4.18
N ARG A 124 -14.10 -3.40 -3.83
CA ARG A 124 -14.60 -3.53 -2.46
C ARG A 124 -14.53 -4.98 -1.97
N ARG A 125 -14.90 -5.93 -2.83
CA ARG A 125 -14.73 -7.36 -2.54
C ARG A 125 -13.26 -7.74 -2.31
N GLN A 126 -12.33 -7.25 -3.14
CA GLN A 126 -10.90 -7.50 -2.94
C GLN A 126 -10.37 -6.90 -1.64
N ILE A 127 -10.85 -5.72 -1.23
CA ILE A 127 -10.56 -5.10 0.07
C ILE A 127 -11.04 -6.00 1.22
N ASN A 128 -12.28 -6.48 1.16
CA ASN A 128 -12.86 -7.37 2.17
C ASN A 128 -12.11 -8.72 2.21
N ARG A 129 -11.74 -9.24 1.04
CA ARG A 129 -10.89 -10.43 0.93
C ARG A 129 -9.56 -10.20 1.64
N CYS A 130 -8.81 -9.14 1.32
CA CYS A 130 -7.54 -8.85 1.98
C CYS A 130 -7.68 -8.73 3.50
N ARG A 131 -8.78 -8.16 4.02
CA ARG A 131 -9.02 -8.11 5.48
C ARG A 131 -9.02 -9.49 6.10
N GLY A 132 -9.79 -10.44 5.56
CA GLY A 132 -9.80 -11.80 6.09
C GLY A 132 -8.50 -12.57 5.86
N GLU A 133 -7.82 -12.35 4.74
CA GLU A 133 -6.55 -13.03 4.42
C GLU A 133 -5.35 -12.50 5.20
N LEU A 134 -5.30 -11.23 5.57
CA LEU A 134 -4.12 -10.58 6.16
C LEU A 134 -4.33 -10.13 7.62
N GLY A 135 -5.58 -10.16 8.09
CA GLY A 135 -6.02 -9.48 9.31
C GLY A 135 -6.29 -7.99 9.07
N ALA A 136 -7.23 -7.43 9.83
CA ALA A 136 -7.73 -6.06 9.63
C ALA A 136 -6.60 -5.01 9.64
N HIS A 137 -5.69 -5.07 10.63
CA HIS A 137 -4.61 -4.10 10.77
C HIS A 137 -3.72 -3.99 9.54
N ARG A 138 -3.29 -5.12 8.96
CA ARG A 138 -2.43 -5.12 7.76
C ARG A 138 -3.20 -4.73 6.51
N ALA A 139 -4.42 -5.27 6.34
CA ALA A 139 -5.25 -4.97 5.19
C ALA A 139 -5.71 -3.50 5.12
N ASP A 140 -5.92 -2.86 6.26
CA ASP A 140 -6.31 -1.44 6.33
C ASP A 140 -5.16 -0.47 6.05
N ALA A 141 -3.92 -0.95 6.11
CA ALA A 141 -2.76 -0.19 5.66
C ALA A 141 -2.59 -0.16 4.12
N ILE A 142 -3.32 -1.02 3.39
CA ILE A 142 -3.23 -1.12 1.93
C ILE A 142 -4.13 -0.08 1.26
N VAL A 143 -3.57 0.72 0.36
CA VAL A 143 -4.32 1.79 -0.35
C VAL A 143 -5.18 1.27 -1.51
N HIS A 144 -4.88 0.08 -2.04
CA HIS A 144 -5.55 -0.49 -3.22
C HIS A 144 -5.57 0.50 -4.39
N ALA A 145 -4.37 0.90 -4.82
CA ALA A 145 -4.17 1.81 -5.94
C ALA A 145 -4.73 1.21 -7.25
N PRO A 146 -5.31 2.01 -8.15
CA PRO A 146 -5.88 1.51 -9.40
C PRO A 146 -4.85 1.05 -10.42
N ALA A 147 -3.65 1.64 -10.41
CA ALA A 147 -2.56 1.19 -11.24
C ALA A 147 -1.16 1.53 -10.69
N ALA A 148 -0.16 0.85 -11.23
CA ALA A 148 1.25 1.18 -11.09
C ALA A 148 1.97 1.06 -12.43
N PHE A 149 2.98 1.89 -12.67
CA PHE A 149 3.71 1.96 -13.94
C PHE A 149 5.21 1.76 -13.74
N GLU A 150 5.78 0.80 -14.45
CA GLU A 150 7.22 0.57 -14.51
C GLU A 150 7.78 1.23 -15.78
N LEU A 151 8.62 2.26 -15.57
CA LEU A 151 9.32 3.00 -16.63
C LEU A 151 10.73 2.46 -16.90
N SER A 152 11.08 1.35 -16.27
CA SER A 152 12.37 0.66 -16.37
C SER A 152 12.15 -0.84 -16.22
N LYS A 153 13.16 -1.63 -16.58
CA LYS A 153 13.21 -3.06 -16.31
C LYS A 153 14.23 -3.35 -15.21
N GLY A 154 13.72 -3.73 -14.05
CA GLY A 154 14.52 -4.01 -12.86
C GLY A 154 14.92 -2.77 -12.07
N CYS A 155 15.70 -3.00 -11.01
CA CYS A 155 16.10 -1.99 -10.05
C CYS A 155 17.59 -2.10 -9.71
N THR A 156 18.30 -0.98 -9.64
CA THR A 156 19.76 -0.96 -9.37
C THR A 156 20.09 -1.24 -7.91
N VAL A 157 19.14 -1.02 -6.99
CA VAL A 157 19.38 -1.07 -5.54
C VAL A 157 19.58 -2.50 -5.02
N GLY A 158 18.80 -3.46 -5.53
CA GLY A 158 18.97 -4.88 -5.19
C GLY A 158 18.66 -5.25 -3.71
N CYS A 159 17.75 -4.53 -3.04
CA CYS A 159 17.42 -4.78 -1.63
C CYS A 159 17.05 -6.24 -1.34
N TRP A 160 17.67 -6.83 -0.32
CA TRP A 160 17.37 -8.20 0.13
C TRP A 160 15.89 -8.37 0.55
N PHE A 161 15.28 -7.31 1.10
CA PHE A 161 13.90 -7.28 1.59
C PHE A 161 12.86 -6.96 0.49
N CYS A 162 13.26 -6.87 -0.78
CA CYS A 162 12.34 -6.50 -1.86
C CYS A 162 11.20 -7.52 -2.00
N GLY A 163 10.00 -7.16 -1.53
CA GLY A 163 8.84 -8.05 -1.48
C GLY A 163 8.21 -8.37 -2.84
N VAL A 164 8.48 -7.56 -3.87
CA VAL A 164 8.08 -7.83 -5.27
C VAL A 164 9.21 -8.45 -6.10
N ALA A 165 10.34 -8.78 -5.46
CA ALA A 165 11.49 -9.44 -6.09
C ALA A 165 11.97 -8.76 -7.40
N ALA A 166 12.08 -7.43 -7.40
CA ALA A 166 12.55 -6.65 -8.54
C ALA A 166 13.78 -7.29 -9.20
N PRO A 167 13.78 -7.53 -10.52
CA PRO A 167 14.93 -8.12 -11.19
C PRO A 167 16.13 -7.17 -11.14
N ARG A 168 17.32 -7.68 -11.46
CA ARG A 168 18.49 -6.83 -11.65
C ARG A 168 18.16 -5.79 -12.73
N PHE A 169 18.55 -4.55 -12.50
CA PHE A 169 18.41 -3.50 -13.49
C PHE A 169 19.01 -3.93 -14.84
N ASP A 170 18.25 -3.69 -15.89
CA ASP A 170 18.58 -4.01 -17.27
C ASP A 170 18.66 -2.70 -18.07
N HIS A 171 17.52 -2.05 -18.33
CA HIS A 171 17.45 -0.79 -19.07
C HIS A 171 16.20 0.03 -18.73
N THR A 172 16.16 1.26 -19.21
CA THR A 172 15.06 2.22 -19.01
C THR A 172 14.23 2.35 -20.28
N TRP A 173 12.98 2.81 -20.12
CA TRP A 173 12.18 3.30 -21.24
C TRP A 173 12.43 4.82 -21.41
N PRO A 174 13.12 5.25 -22.47
CA PRO A 174 13.57 6.63 -22.59
C PRO A 174 12.44 7.58 -22.98
N TYR A 175 12.51 8.84 -22.56
CA TYR A 175 11.55 9.85 -22.97
C TYR A 175 11.93 10.45 -24.33
N THR A 176 11.49 9.77 -25.38
CA THR A 176 11.50 10.24 -26.77
C THR A 176 10.12 10.74 -27.16
N GLU A 177 10.01 11.51 -28.25
CA GLU A 177 8.71 12.01 -28.73
C GLU A 177 7.67 10.88 -29.00
N PRO A 178 8.03 9.76 -29.67
CA PRO A 178 7.11 8.62 -29.80
C PRO A 178 6.69 8.00 -28.47
N ASN A 179 7.62 7.86 -27.51
CA ASN A 179 7.33 7.29 -26.21
C ASN A 179 6.48 8.23 -25.35
N ALA A 180 6.70 9.54 -25.42
CA ALA A 180 5.86 10.54 -24.77
C ALA A 180 4.42 10.51 -25.30
N ALA A 181 4.25 10.43 -26.63
CA ALA A 181 2.93 10.28 -27.24
C ALA A 181 2.22 8.99 -26.79
N LEU A 182 2.94 7.86 -26.77
CA LEU A 182 2.41 6.60 -26.26
C LEU A 182 2.05 6.71 -24.76
N TRP A 183 2.93 7.29 -23.95
CA TRP A 183 2.72 7.48 -22.50
C TRP A 183 1.44 8.25 -22.20
N ARG A 184 1.27 9.42 -22.82
CA ARG A 184 0.05 10.24 -22.67
C ARG A 184 -1.19 9.49 -23.15
N GLY A 185 -1.06 8.72 -24.23
CA GLY A 185 -2.13 7.84 -24.73
C GLY A 185 -2.51 6.73 -23.75
N VAL A 186 -1.53 6.07 -23.12
CA VAL A 186 -1.74 5.05 -22.08
C VAL A 186 -2.47 5.64 -20.88
N LEU A 187 -2.03 6.82 -20.41
CA LEU A 187 -2.68 7.54 -19.33
C LEU A 187 -4.13 7.92 -19.67
N GLY A 188 -4.36 8.42 -20.89
CA GLY A 188 -5.70 8.73 -21.39
C GLY A 188 -6.61 7.51 -21.44
N ALA A 189 -6.13 6.39 -21.98
CA ALA A 189 -6.88 5.13 -22.04
C ALA A 189 -7.23 4.60 -20.65
N LEU A 190 -6.28 4.65 -19.70
CA LEU A 190 -6.54 4.25 -18.31
C LEU A 190 -7.62 5.14 -17.68
N ARG A 191 -7.49 6.46 -17.80
CA ARG A 191 -8.45 7.42 -17.23
C ARG A 191 -9.85 7.25 -17.83
N GLU A 192 -9.94 7.00 -19.13
CA GLU A 192 -11.22 6.74 -19.82
C GLU A 192 -11.92 5.49 -19.29
N VAL A 193 -11.16 4.40 -19.07
CA VAL A 193 -11.74 3.10 -18.68
C VAL A 193 -12.00 3.02 -17.17
N VAL A 194 -11.08 3.53 -16.35
CA VAL A 194 -11.13 3.42 -14.88
C VAL A 194 -11.80 4.62 -14.22
N GLY A 195 -11.77 5.79 -14.87
CA GLY A 195 -12.26 7.07 -14.37
C GLY A 195 -11.19 7.89 -13.65
N ASP A 196 -11.61 9.01 -13.07
CA ASP A 196 -10.71 9.98 -12.41
C ASP A 196 -9.94 9.39 -11.22
N CYS A 197 -10.40 8.28 -10.63
CA CYS A 197 -9.65 7.59 -9.57
C CYS A 197 -8.28 7.08 -10.07
N ALA A 198 -8.07 6.94 -11.39
CA ALA A 198 -6.78 6.60 -11.99
C ALA A 198 -5.65 7.56 -11.56
N ALA A 199 -5.98 8.78 -11.14
CA ALA A 199 -5.04 9.74 -10.55
C ALA A 199 -4.39 9.27 -9.23
N GLN A 200 -4.92 8.21 -8.59
CA GLN A 200 -4.32 7.56 -7.41
C GLN A 200 -3.27 6.50 -7.75
N SER A 201 -2.89 6.37 -9.03
CA SER A 201 -1.84 5.49 -9.51
C SER A 201 -0.44 6.09 -9.26
N PHE A 202 0.62 5.30 -9.42
CA PHE A 202 2.00 5.75 -9.20
C PHE A 202 3.00 5.11 -10.18
N LEU A 203 4.18 5.72 -10.33
CA LEU A 203 5.13 5.45 -11.42
C LEU A 203 6.34 4.60 -10.96
N TYR A 204 6.07 3.56 -10.17
CA TYR A 204 7.06 2.54 -9.82
C TYR A 204 6.35 1.26 -9.36
N TRP A 205 7.01 0.12 -9.42
CA TRP A 205 6.55 -1.10 -8.73
C TRP A 205 7.73 -1.99 -8.38
N ALA A 206 8.32 -2.67 -9.36
CA ALA A 206 9.55 -3.45 -9.22
C ALA A 206 10.78 -2.70 -9.79
N THR A 207 10.78 -1.37 -9.66
CA THR A 207 11.77 -0.42 -10.19
C THR A 207 12.00 0.70 -9.18
N ASP A 208 13.17 1.34 -9.20
CA ASP A 208 13.36 2.64 -8.53
C ASP A 208 13.07 3.76 -9.52
N PRO A 209 12.24 4.78 -9.19
CA PRO A 209 12.01 5.94 -10.05
C PRO A 209 13.28 6.59 -10.59
N LEU A 210 14.30 6.75 -9.73
CA LEU A 210 15.50 7.50 -10.08
C LEU A 210 16.48 6.71 -10.96
N ASP A 211 16.25 5.42 -11.17
CA ASP A 211 16.96 4.63 -12.19
C ASP A 211 16.66 5.15 -13.61
N ASN A 212 15.48 5.75 -13.84
CA ASN A 212 15.15 6.36 -15.12
C ASN A 212 15.60 7.83 -15.14
N PRO A 213 16.54 8.25 -16.01
CA PRO A 213 17.01 9.64 -16.07
C PRO A 213 15.94 10.64 -16.52
N ASP A 214 14.86 10.17 -17.16
CA ASP A 214 13.75 10.99 -17.66
C ASP A 214 12.50 10.93 -16.76
N TYR A 215 12.58 10.34 -15.55
CA TYR A 215 11.44 10.12 -14.65
C TYR A 215 10.58 11.38 -14.46
N GLU A 216 11.22 12.52 -14.23
CA GLU A 216 10.59 13.81 -14.00
C GLU A 216 9.69 14.23 -15.17
N ARG A 217 10.03 13.88 -16.41
CA ARG A 217 9.24 14.21 -17.61
C ARG A 217 7.98 13.36 -17.67
N PHE A 218 8.08 12.07 -17.37
CA PHE A 218 6.91 11.19 -17.27
C PHE A 218 5.97 11.61 -16.13
N LEU A 219 6.54 12.09 -15.02
CA LEU A 219 5.78 12.60 -13.88
C LEU A 219 4.97 13.85 -14.24
N VAL A 220 5.56 14.78 -15.00
CA VAL A 220 4.87 15.98 -15.52
C VAL A 220 3.70 15.59 -16.41
N ASP A 221 3.92 14.69 -17.38
CA ASP A 221 2.83 14.18 -18.24
C ASP A 221 1.71 13.51 -17.42
N PHE A 222 2.08 12.74 -16.40
CA PHE A 222 1.10 12.13 -15.50
C PHE A 222 0.24 13.20 -14.82
N HIS A 223 0.88 14.21 -14.22
CA HIS A 223 0.18 15.30 -13.58
C HIS A 223 -0.74 16.06 -14.55
N GLU A 224 -0.28 16.35 -15.76
CA GLU A 224 -1.10 17.04 -16.78
C GLU A 224 -2.33 16.23 -17.21
N VAL A 225 -2.20 14.90 -17.37
CA VAL A 225 -3.30 14.05 -17.83
C VAL A 225 -4.24 13.66 -16.70
N MET A 226 -3.72 13.41 -15.50
CA MET A 226 -4.48 12.90 -14.35
C MET A 226 -4.91 14.00 -13.37
N GLY A 227 -4.31 15.18 -13.42
CA GLY A 227 -4.61 16.30 -12.52
C GLY A 227 -4.05 16.15 -11.11
N ARG A 228 -3.13 15.20 -10.88
CA ARG A 228 -2.52 14.96 -9.56
C ARG A 228 -1.08 14.48 -9.71
N CYS A 229 -0.19 15.01 -8.86
CA CYS A 229 1.15 14.46 -8.71
C CYS A 229 1.10 13.21 -7.82
N PRO A 230 1.55 12.05 -8.32
CA PRO A 230 1.62 10.84 -7.51
C PRO A 230 2.80 10.91 -6.53
N GLN A 231 2.69 10.16 -5.45
CA GLN A 231 3.80 9.94 -4.52
C GLN A 231 4.97 9.29 -5.26
N THR A 232 6.20 9.74 -4.98
CA THR A 232 7.44 9.07 -5.39
C THR A 232 8.05 8.33 -4.21
N THR A 233 8.42 7.05 -4.39
CA THR A 233 9.23 6.31 -3.40
C THR A 233 10.53 5.87 -4.04
N THR A 234 11.67 6.27 -3.49
CA THR A 234 13.01 5.93 -4.01
C THR A 234 13.96 5.55 -2.88
N ALA A 235 14.92 4.68 -3.15
CA ALA A 235 16.06 4.42 -2.29
C ALA A 235 17.30 5.25 -2.69
N LEU A 236 17.28 5.88 -3.87
CA LEU A 236 18.43 6.55 -4.49
C LEU A 236 18.52 8.05 -4.21
N ALA A 237 17.73 8.57 -3.26
CA ALA A 237 17.69 10.00 -2.90
C ALA A 237 19.07 10.62 -2.54
N HIS A 238 20.01 9.79 -2.07
CA HIS A 238 21.35 10.20 -1.69
C HIS A 238 22.38 10.09 -2.83
N ALA A 239 22.02 9.49 -3.97
CA ALA A 239 22.96 9.21 -5.06
C ALA A 239 23.25 10.46 -5.91
N ASP A 240 22.20 11.22 -6.23
CA ASP A 240 22.29 12.54 -6.87
C ASP A 240 21.40 13.52 -6.09
N VAL A 241 22.02 14.21 -5.14
CA VAL A 241 21.36 15.14 -4.22
C VAL A 241 20.71 16.31 -4.97
N GLU A 242 21.40 16.87 -5.97
CA GLU A 242 20.89 18.04 -6.69
C GLU A 242 19.70 17.68 -7.56
N ARG A 243 19.74 16.51 -8.24
CA ARG A 243 18.58 16.00 -8.97
C ARG A 243 17.41 15.74 -8.02
N THR A 244 17.67 15.08 -6.88
CA THR A 244 16.62 14.78 -5.89
C THR A 244 16.01 16.07 -5.34
N ARG A 245 16.80 17.11 -5.06
CA ARG A 245 16.28 18.42 -4.62
C ARG A 245 15.41 19.08 -5.71
N ARG A 246 15.82 19.00 -6.98
CA ARG A 246 14.99 19.48 -8.11
C ARG A 246 13.68 18.71 -8.22
N LEU A 247 13.72 17.38 -8.06
CA LEU A 247 12.53 16.53 -8.04
C LEU A 247 11.57 16.94 -6.91
N LEU A 248 12.05 17.11 -5.67
CA LEU A 248 11.20 17.51 -4.55
C LEU A 248 10.54 18.89 -4.77
N ARG A 249 11.27 19.83 -5.38
CA ARG A 249 10.69 21.14 -5.76
C ARG A 249 9.61 20.99 -6.83
N LEU A 250 9.86 20.15 -7.83
CA LEU A 250 8.92 19.85 -8.91
C LEU A 250 7.65 19.16 -8.39
N THR A 251 7.78 18.12 -7.56
CA THR A 251 6.61 17.42 -6.99
C THR A 251 5.81 18.33 -6.08
N SER A 252 6.48 19.16 -5.28
CA SER A 252 5.84 20.18 -4.45
C SER A 252 5.06 21.21 -5.28
N SER A 253 5.62 21.72 -6.39
CA SER A 253 4.92 22.68 -7.25
C SER A 253 3.73 22.07 -8.02
N MET A 254 3.65 20.74 -8.10
CA MET A 254 2.51 20.00 -8.66
C MET A 254 1.56 19.48 -7.55
N GLY A 255 1.71 19.96 -6.32
CA GLY A 255 0.84 19.63 -5.20
C GLY A 255 1.00 18.21 -4.66
N SER A 256 2.17 17.58 -4.82
CA SER A 256 2.45 16.29 -4.17
C SER A 256 2.34 16.42 -2.66
N ALA A 257 1.57 15.52 -2.05
CA ALA A 257 1.34 15.52 -0.61
C ALA A 257 2.53 14.97 0.16
N ILE A 258 3.01 13.78 -0.21
CA ILE A 258 4.07 13.04 0.46
C ILE A 258 4.90 12.28 -0.57
N ASP A 259 6.22 12.35 -0.42
CA ASP A 259 7.20 11.47 -1.06
C ASP A 259 7.88 10.58 -0.01
N ARG A 260 8.63 9.56 -0.44
CA ARG A 260 9.31 8.61 0.49
C ARG A 260 10.72 8.27 0.06
N PHE A 261 11.62 8.27 1.04
CA PHE A 261 12.97 7.75 0.89
C PHE A 261 13.13 6.46 1.67
N SER A 262 13.47 5.37 0.98
CA SER A 262 13.79 4.10 1.62
C SER A 262 15.22 4.12 2.14
N ILE A 263 15.39 4.19 3.47
CA ILE A 263 16.70 4.27 4.12
C ILE A 263 17.18 2.86 4.45
N ILE A 264 18.12 2.33 3.67
CA ILE A 264 18.54 0.92 3.79
C ILE A 264 19.78 0.71 4.68
N SER A 265 20.47 1.79 5.06
CA SER A 265 21.65 1.76 5.94
C SER A 265 21.82 3.08 6.70
N ILE A 266 22.58 3.06 7.79
CA ILE A 266 22.92 4.28 8.55
C ILE A 266 23.67 5.29 7.67
N ASN A 267 24.65 4.85 6.88
CA ASN A 267 25.36 5.73 5.93
C ASN A 267 24.41 6.43 4.93
N TRP A 268 23.32 5.79 4.53
CA TRP A 268 22.32 6.44 3.67
C TRP A 268 21.50 7.48 4.44
N LEU A 269 21.15 7.19 5.69
CA LEU A 269 20.52 8.16 6.58
C LEU A 269 21.41 9.40 6.74
N ASP A 270 22.69 9.20 7.04
CA ASP A 270 23.66 10.28 7.24
C ASP A 270 23.77 11.15 6.00
N ARG A 271 23.95 10.55 4.81
CA ARG A 271 24.00 11.29 3.55
C ARG A 271 22.74 12.09 3.27
N VAL A 272 21.56 11.51 3.50
CA VAL A 272 20.27 12.23 3.33
C VAL A 272 20.16 13.37 4.34
N HIS A 273 20.50 13.13 5.61
CA HIS A 273 20.37 14.14 6.65
C HIS A 273 21.41 15.26 6.57
N GLU A 274 22.59 14.99 6.04
CA GLU A 274 23.63 15.98 5.72
C GLU A 274 23.23 16.83 4.50
N ALA A 275 22.67 16.20 3.46
CA ALA A 275 22.36 16.85 2.20
C ALA A 275 21.10 17.73 2.23
N PHE A 276 20.10 17.37 3.03
CA PHE A 276 18.79 18.04 3.04
C PHE A 276 18.50 18.63 4.43
N SER A 277 17.90 19.82 4.47
CA SER A 277 17.42 20.40 5.72
C SER A 277 16.23 19.59 6.28
N PRO A 278 15.91 19.72 7.59
CA PRO A 278 14.70 19.15 8.15
C PRO A 278 13.43 19.58 7.38
N GLU A 279 13.34 20.86 7.00
CA GLU A 279 12.21 21.44 6.28
C GLU A 279 12.10 20.93 4.84
N GLU A 280 13.22 20.75 4.13
CA GLU A 280 13.23 20.12 2.81
C GLU A 280 12.65 18.71 2.85
N LEU A 281 12.86 17.98 3.96
CA LEU A 281 12.33 16.63 4.18
C LEU A 281 10.98 16.61 4.90
N LEU A 282 10.32 17.75 5.16
CA LEU A 282 9.07 17.79 5.94
C LEU A 282 8.02 16.83 5.38
N ARG A 283 7.81 16.87 4.06
CA ARG A 283 6.88 16.04 3.29
C ARG A 283 7.48 14.73 2.76
N VAL A 284 8.69 14.37 3.20
CA VAL A 284 9.36 13.14 2.77
C VAL A 284 9.41 12.15 3.92
N GLU A 285 8.76 11.00 3.83
CA GLU A 285 8.94 9.98 4.86
C GLU A 285 10.24 9.21 4.62
N CYS A 286 11.20 9.33 5.55
CA CYS A 286 12.36 8.46 5.59
C CYS A 286 11.95 7.12 6.19
N VAL A 287 11.68 6.13 5.33
CA VAL A 287 11.19 4.81 5.71
C VAL A 287 12.37 3.95 6.20
N PRO A 288 12.33 3.46 7.46
CA PRO A 288 13.41 2.66 8.03
C PRO A 288 13.44 1.25 7.40
N GLN A 289 14.44 1.00 6.56
CA GLN A 289 14.72 -0.29 5.94
C GLN A 289 16.06 -0.88 6.42
N ASN A 290 16.83 -0.13 7.20
CA ASN A 290 18.09 -0.57 7.79
C ASN A 290 17.87 -1.53 8.97
N ARG A 291 18.86 -2.38 9.23
CA ARG A 291 18.77 -3.45 10.24
C ARG A 291 18.77 -2.90 11.67
N GLU A 292 19.37 -1.73 11.87
CA GLU A 292 19.67 -1.14 13.17
C GLU A 292 18.50 -0.32 13.74
N ALA A 293 17.36 -0.30 13.05
CA ALA A 293 16.19 0.45 13.47
C ALA A 293 15.62 -0.06 14.82
N ALA A 294 15.29 0.87 15.72
CA ALA A 294 14.82 0.63 17.09
C ALA A 294 13.49 -0.15 17.13
N ILE A 295 12.64 0.07 16.13
CA ILE A 295 11.43 -0.71 15.92
C ILE A 295 11.74 -1.59 14.72
N PRO A 296 11.92 -2.91 14.90
CA PRO A 296 12.09 -3.82 13.79
C PRO A 296 10.85 -3.68 12.90
N GLN A 297 11.00 -3.02 11.76
CA GLN A 297 9.95 -3.05 10.74
C GLN A 297 9.99 -4.44 10.14
N VAL A 298 9.19 -5.33 10.70
CA VAL A 298 8.99 -6.68 10.23
C VAL A 298 8.57 -6.61 8.76
N LYS A 299 9.41 -7.12 7.86
CA LYS A 299 9.19 -7.06 6.42
C LYS A 299 8.17 -8.12 6.01
N ALA A 300 7.39 -7.85 4.98
CA ALA A 300 6.52 -8.87 4.39
C ALA A 300 7.37 -10.08 3.97
N ASN A 301 6.89 -11.29 4.25
CA ASN A 301 7.55 -12.54 3.88
C ASN A 301 7.26 -12.90 2.42
N ALA A 302 7.68 -11.99 1.53
CA ALA A 302 7.37 -12.00 0.11
C ALA A 302 8.63 -11.77 -0.74
N GLY A 303 8.56 -12.16 -2.01
CA GLY A 303 9.56 -11.94 -3.04
C GLY A 303 10.95 -12.36 -2.62
N ARG A 304 11.91 -11.44 -2.74
CA ARG A 304 13.31 -11.71 -2.39
C ARG A 304 13.47 -11.93 -0.89
N ALA A 305 12.72 -11.23 -0.06
CA ALA A 305 12.78 -11.36 1.40
C ALA A 305 12.51 -12.81 1.85
N ARG A 306 11.52 -13.47 1.23
CA ARG A 306 11.18 -14.88 1.49
C ARG A 306 12.36 -15.83 1.28
N LYS A 307 13.21 -15.58 0.27
CA LYS A 307 14.43 -16.37 -0.01
C LYS A 307 15.48 -16.25 1.12
N PHE A 308 15.40 -15.21 1.95
CA PHE A 308 16.28 -14.99 3.10
C PHE A 308 15.69 -15.45 4.44
N SER A 309 14.49 -16.05 4.46
CA SER A 309 13.82 -16.53 5.68
C SER A 309 14.68 -17.42 6.58
N ARG A 310 15.57 -18.24 6.01
CA ARG A 310 16.50 -19.08 6.80
C ARG A 310 17.56 -18.28 7.57
N LYS A 311 17.97 -17.11 7.05
CA LYS A 311 19.05 -16.29 7.62
C LYS A 311 18.55 -15.08 8.40
N ARG A 312 17.34 -14.60 8.08
CA ARG A 312 16.77 -13.33 8.58
C ARG A 312 15.28 -13.47 8.91
N GLY A 313 14.86 -14.65 9.36
CA GLY A 313 13.45 -14.96 9.58
C GLY A 313 12.80 -14.15 10.70
N ASP A 314 13.59 -13.72 11.68
CA ASP A 314 13.23 -12.80 12.76
C ASP A 314 12.91 -11.38 12.27
N GLU A 315 13.37 -11.02 11.07
CA GLU A 315 13.08 -9.74 10.41
C GLU A 315 11.84 -9.81 9.48
N LEU A 316 11.20 -10.98 9.35
CA LEU A 316 10.07 -11.21 8.45
C LEU A 316 8.78 -11.51 9.22
N VAL A 317 7.63 -11.22 8.60
CA VAL A 317 6.34 -11.61 9.18
C VAL A 317 6.32 -13.15 9.25
N PRO A 318 5.98 -13.74 10.42
CA PRO A 318 5.95 -15.18 10.56
C PRO A 318 5.05 -15.86 9.51
N PRO A 319 5.44 -17.03 8.98
CA PRO A 319 4.55 -17.83 8.15
C PRO A 319 3.21 -18.07 8.85
N GLY A 320 2.10 -17.93 8.12
CA GLY A 320 0.75 -18.13 8.67
C GLY A 320 0.09 -16.90 9.30
N GLU A 321 0.86 -15.87 9.71
CA GLU A 321 0.29 -14.56 10.08
C GLU A 321 -0.07 -13.69 8.87
N GLY A 322 0.58 -14.04 7.77
CA GLY A 322 0.48 -13.51 6.42
C GLY A 322 0.66 -12.02 6.21
N SER A 323 1.12 -11.73 5.02
CA SER A 323 1.71 -10.44 4.70
C SER A 323 1.83 -10.27 3.20
N THR A 324 1.77 -9.02 2.77
CA THR A 324 2.09 -8.61 1.42
C THR A 324 2.67 -7.20 1.43
N ILE A 325 3.50 -6.91 0.44
CA ILE A 325 3.92 -5.54 0.12
C ILE A 325 3.09 -4.93 -1.01
N ALA A 326 2.31 -5.75 -1.71
CA ALA A 326 1.53 -5.33 -2.85
C ALA A 326 0.39 -4.40 -2.44
N CYS A 327 0.24 -3.29 -3.15
CA CYS A 327 -0.77 -2.29 -2.85
C CYS A 327 -1.72 -1.93 -4.01
N VAL A 328 -1.59 -2.60 -5.17
CA VAL A 328 -2.42 -2.36 -6.35
C VAL A 328 -3.55 -3.39 -6.42
N SER A 329 -4.78 -2.90 -6.56
CA SER A 329 -5.94 -3.70 -6.98
C SER A 329 -6.46 -3.10 -8.28
N GLY A 330 -5.90 -3.56 -9.38
CA GLY A 330 -6.05 -2.95 -10.70
C GLY A 330 -4.86 -3.29 -11.59
N PHE A 331 -4.33 -2.32 -12.32
CA PHE A 331 -3.46 -2.59 -13.47
C PHE A 331 -1.98 -2.30 -13.18
N LEU A 332 -1.12 -3.29 -13.36
CA LEU A 332 0.33 -3.14 -13.31
C LEU A 332 0.87 -3.09 -14.73
N PHE A 333 1.41 -1.94 -15.12
CA PHE A 333 1.97 -1.67 -16.45
C PHE A 333 3.48 -1.78 -16.44
N ASN A 334 4.03 -2.37 -17.50
CA ASN A 334 5.45 -2.28 -17.82
C ASN A 334 5.62 -1.64 -19.21
N LEU A 335 6.16 -0.43 -19.26
CA LEU A 335 6.26 0.34 -20.51
C LEU A 335 7.44 -0.11 -21.39
N VAL A 336 8.44 -0.75 -20.78
CA VAL A 336 9.56 -1.36 -21.51
C VAL A 336 9.06 -2.54 -22.34
N GLU A 337 8.27 -3.41 -21.71
CA GLU A 337 7.72 -4.62 -22.33
C GLU A 337 6.38 -4.37 -23.03
N ARG A 338 5.78 -3.19 -22.83
CA ARG A 338 4.43 -2.82 -23.29
C ARG A 338 3.38 -3.85 -22.91
N SER A 339 3.41 -4.22 -21.63
CA SER A 339 2.51 -5.20 -21.05
C SER A 339 1.69 -4.62 -19.91
N VAL A 340 0.52 -5.19 -19.68
CA VAL A 340 -0.37 -4.88 -18.57
C VAL A 340 -0.84 -6.16 -17.89
N ARG A 341 -0.85 -6.15 -16.56
CA ARG A 341 -1.40 -7.23 -15.73
C ARG A 341 -2.52 -6.69 -14.85
N LEU A 342 -3.61 -7.42 -14.75
CA LEU A 342 -4.62 -7.18 -13.72
C LEU A 342 -4.20 -7.95 -12.46
N ILE A 343 -3.93 -7.22 -11.38
CA ILE A 343 -3.45 -7.78 -10.11
C ILE A 343 -4.28 -7.35 -8.92
N THR A 344 -4.18 -8.11 -7.83
CA THR A 344 -4.77 -7.75 -6.53
C THR A 344 -3.94 -8.37 -5.39
N PRO A 345 -3.76 -7.68 -4.25
CA PRO A 345 -2.94 -8.20 -3.16
C PRO A 345 -3.52 -9.49 -2.59
N CYS A 346 -2.65 -10.37 -2.10
CA CYS A 346 -3.02 -11.61 -1.41
C CYS A 346 -1.96 -11.93 -0.36
N ASP A 347 -2.20 -12.94 0.49
CA ASP A 347 -1.14 -13.45 1.34
C ASP A 347 0.04 -13.99 0.50
N ALA A 348 1.27 -13.68 0.91
CA ALA A 348 2.47 -14.20 0.27
C ALA A 348 2.69 -15.67 0.67
N THR A 349 2.55 -16.55 -0.32
CA THR A 349 2.68 -18.01 -0.16
C THR A 349 3.72 -18.57 -1.12
N ASP A 350 3.97 -19.88 -1.11
CA ASP A 350 4.86 -20.49 -2.10
C ASP A 350 4.26 -20.41 -3.51
N ARG A 351 2.93 -20.43 -3.61
CA ARG A 351 2.19 -20.25 -4.87
C ARG A 351 2.21 -18.80 -5.33
N TRP A 352 2.00 -17.85 -4.42
CA TRP A 352 2.00 -16.41 -4.71
C TRP A 352 3.15 -15.72 -3.95
N PRO A 353 4.41 -15.95 -4.36
CA PRO A 353 5.56 -15.50 -3.59
C PRO A 353 5.66 -13.97 -3.52
N LEU A 354 5.09 -13.25 -4.49
CA LEU A 354 5.14 -11.79 -4.53
C LEU A 354 4.00 -11.11 -3.74
N GLY A 355 3.09 -11.88 -3.14
CA GLY A 355 1.98 -11.36 -2.33
C GLY A 355 0.87 -10.69 -3.14
N TYR A 356 0.70 -11.05 -4.40
CA TYR A 356 -0.45 -10.65 -5.22
C TYR A 356 -0.83 -11.74 -6.21
N TRP A 357 -2.11 -11.78 -6.55
CA TRP A 357 -2.63 -12.58 -7.64
C TRP A 357 -2.45 -11.86 -8.97
N VAL A 358 -2.16 -12.63 -10.02
CA VAL A 358 -2.28 -12.19 -11.42
C VAL A 358 -3.56 -12.79 -11.97
N LEU A 359 -4.56 -11.95 -12.23
CA LEU A 359 -5.87 -12.37 -12.71
C LEU A 359 -5.93 -12.47 -14.23
N ASP A 360 -5.17 -11.61 -14.91
CA ASP A 360 -5.06 -11.57 -16.36
C ASP A 360 -3.81 -10.80 -16.80
N GLN A 361 -3.39 -11.00 -18.04
CA GLN A 361 -2.26 -10.30 -18.63
C GLN A 361 -2.38 -10.17 -20.15
N ALA A 362 -1.85 -9.08 -20.70
CA ALA A 362 -1.79 -8.85 -22.13
C ALA A 362 -0.66 -7.89 -22.50
N GLU A 363 -0.31 -7.89 -23.78
CA GLU A 363 0.57 -6.88 -24.41
C GLU A 363 -0.29 -5.86 -25.16
N PHE A 364 0.28 -4.68 -25.42
CA PHE A 364 -0.36 -3.64 -26.21
C PHE A 364 0.67 -2.88 -27.05
N GLY A 365 0.32 -2.52 -28.28
CA GLY A 365 1.12 -1.67 -29.16
C GLY A 365 0.67 -0.21 -29.18
N THR A 366 -0.64 0.02 -28.98
CA THR A 366 -1.26 1.34 -29.11
C THR A 366 -2.21 1.66 -27.94
N PRO A 367 -2.53 2.95 -27.71
CA PRO A 367 -3.56 3.33 -26.74
C PRO A 367 -4.95 2.74 -27.03
N GLY A 368 -5.27 2.53 -28.32
CA GLY A 368 -6.53 1.92 -28.75
C GLY A 368 -6.62 0.46 -28.33
N GLU A 369 -5.60 -0.34 -28.67
CA GLU A 369 -5.50 -1.73 -28.23
C GLU A 369 -5.51 -1.85 -26.71
N LEU A 370 -4.83 -0.93 -26.01
CA LEU A 370 -4.84 -0.94 -24.56
C LEU A 370 -6.25 -0.72 -24.00
N ARG A 371 -7.05 0.18 -24.57
CA ARG A 371 -8.44 0.39 -24.15
C ARG A 371 -9.24 -0.91 -24.24
N ASP A 372 -9.13 -1.62 -25.37
CA ASP A 372 -9.84 -2.87 -25.60
C ASP A 372 -9.39 -3.96 -24.61
N VAL A 373 -8.08 -4.05 -24.35
CA VAL A 373 -7.50 -4.96 -23.34
C VAL A 373 -8.05 -4.67 -21.95
N LEU A 374 -8.05 -3.41 -21.50
CA LEU A 374 -8.54 -3.04 -20.17
C LEU A 374 -10.03 -3.34 -20.02
N GLN A 375 -10.85 -3.01 -21.03
CA GLN A 375 -12.28 -3.31 -21.02
C GLN A 375 -12.54 -4.81 -20.99
N SER A 376 -11.78 -5.59 -21.76
CA SER A 376 -11.86 -7.05 -21.76
C SER A 376 -11.57 -7.60 -20.37
N MET A 377 -10.43 -7.24 -19.75
CA MET A 377 -10.06 -7.68 -18.39
C MET A 377 -11.13 -7.33 -17.35
N ILE A 378 -11.72 -6.13 -17.41
CA ILE A 378 -12.79 -5.73 -16.49
C ILE A 378 -14.02 -6.62 -16.68
N SER A 379 -14.47 -6.81 -17.92
CA SER A 379 -15.68 -7.57 -18.22
C SER A 379 -15.56 -9.06 -17.85
N THR A 380 -14.36 -9.63 -17.97
CA THR A 380 -14.11 -11.06 -17.75
C THR A 380 -13.74 -11.36 -16.30
N ARG A 381 -12.94 -10.51 -15.64
CA ARG A 381 -12.37 -10.80 -14.31
C ARG A 381 -13.05 -10.08 -13.15
N MET A 382 -13.71 -8.96 -13.38
CA MET A 382 -14.27 -8.13 -12.29
C MET A 382 -15.77 -8.38 -12.06
N ARG A 383 -16.19 -9.63 -12.11
CA ARG A 383 -17.62 -10.01 -12.05
C ARG A 383 -18.30 -9.43 -10.79
N PRO A 384 -19.49 -8.82 -10.91
CA PRO A 384 -20.19 -8.22 -9.77
C PRO A 384 -20.91 -9.24 -8.90
N ALA A 385 -21.25 -10.41 -9.45
CA ALA A 385 -21.96 -11.50 -8.80
C ALA A 385 -21.46 -12.86 -9.30
N LEU A 386 -21.83 -13.92 -8.60
CA LEU A 386 -21.59 -15.30 -9.02
C LEU A 386 -22.52 -15.70 -10.16
N ARG A 387 -22.06 -16.64 -10.98
CA ARG A 387 -22.90 -17.35 -11.95
C ARG A 387 -23.44 -18.63 -11.33
N VAL A 388 -24.55 -19.13 -11.87
CA VAL A 388 -25.21 -20.34 -11.35
C VAL A 388 -24.35 -21.60 -11.49
N GLU A 389 -23.44 -21.59 -12.46
CA GLU A 389 -22.46 -22.63 -12.76
C GLU A 389 -21.12 -22.48 -12.02
N ASP A 390 -20.90 -21.37 -11.29
CA ASP A 390 -19.66 -21.21 -10.52
C ASP A 390 -19.63 -22.21 -9.36
N THR A 391 -18.52 -22.93 -9.22
CA THR A 391 -18.26 -23.77 -8.05
C THR A 391 -18.11 -22.89 -6.81
N VAL A 392 -18.87 -23.21 -5.77
CA VAL A 392 -18.88 -22.46 -4.51
C VAL A 392 -18.05 -23.20 -3.47
N ARG A 393 -17.01 -22.53 -2.97
CA ARG A 393 -16.25 -22.96 -1.79
C ARG A 393 -15.74 -21.77 -1.01
N LEU A 394 -15.50 -21.94 0.28
CA LEU A 394 -14.82 -20.92 1.08
C LEU A 394 -13.37 -20.80 0.62
N ARG A 395 -12.85 -19.58 0.64
CA ARG A 395 -11.42 -19.35 0.39
C ARG A 395 -10.55 -20.08 1.42
N PRO A 396 -9.29 -20.42 1.08
CA PRO A 396 -8.35 -21.00 2.02
C PRO A 396 -8.19 -20.18 3.31
N GLY A 397 -8.14 -20.88 4.45
CA GLY A 397 -7.93 -20.27 5.77
C GLY A 397 -9.16 -19.62 6.41
N LEU A 398 -10.34 -19.68 5.77
CA LEU A 398 -11.61 -19.30 6.37
C LEU A 398 -12.29 -20.55 6.97
N LEU A 399 -12.40 -20.59 8.29
CA LEU A 399 -12.90 -21.76 9.01
C LEU A 399 -14.39 -21.60 9.33
N PRO A 400 -15.25 -22.53 8.89
CA PRO A 400 -16.66 -22.54 9.28
C PRO A 400 -16.84 -23.25 10.63
N GLU A 401 -17.56 -22.61 11.54
CA GLU A 401 -17.93 -23.13 12.86
C GLU A 401 -19.43 -22.92 13.08
N VAL A 402 -20.09 -23.92 13.69
CA VAL A 402 -21.51 -23.80 14.06
C VAL A 402 -21.61 -23.70 15.57
N GLU A 403 -22.17 -22.59 16.06
CA GLU A 403 -22.35 -22.37 17.50
C GLU A 403 -23.71 -21.71 17.74
N ASN A 404 -24.49 -22.27 18.68
CA ASN A 404 -25.84 -21.79 19.03
C ASN A 404 -26.78 -21.62 17.82
N GLY A 405 -26.64 -22.48 16.81
CA GLY A 405 -27.45 -22.42 15.57
C GLY A 405 -27.00 -21.38 14.55
N GLU A 406 -25.90 -20.67 14.79
CA GLU A 406 -25.31 -19.69 13.86
C GLU A 406 -24.11 -20.29 13.13
N LEU A 407 -23.96 -19.95 11.85
CA LEU A 407 -22.74 -20.26 11.10
C LEU A 407 -21.77 -19.10 11.22
N ARG A 408 -20.58 -19.36 11.76
CA ARG A 408 -19.49 -18.40 11.94
C ARG A 408 -18.36 -18.74 10.99
N LEU A 409 -17.93 -17.78 10.19
CA LEU A 409 -16.78 -17.90 9.30
C LEU A 409 -15.65 -17.04 9.88
N THR A 410 -14.61 -17.68 10.38
CA THR A 410 -13.52 -17.01 11.11
C THR A 410 -12.20 -17.12 10.37
N SER A 411 -11.48 -16.00 10.24
CA SER A 411 -10.10 -15.98 9.79
C SER A 411 -9.36 -14.78 10.33
N ARG A 412 -8.21 -15.01 10.97
CA ARG A 412 -7.27 -13.97 11.44
C ARG A 412 -7.92 -12.81 12.20
N GLY A 413 -8.79 -13.15 13.15
CA GLY A 413 -9.51 -12.19 13.99
C GLY A 413 -10.70 -11.50 13.30
N ASN A 414 -10.92 -11.73 12.00
CA ASN A 414 -12.16 -11.35 11.32
C ASN A 414 -13.18 -12.47 11.44
N ARG A 415 -14.45 -12.08 11.57
CA ARG A 415 -15.57 -13.00 11.73
C ARG A 415 -16.77 -12.49 10.96
N VAL A 416 -17.31 -13.34 10.09
CA VAL A 416 -18.63 -13.17 9.47
C VAL A 416 -19.59 -14.11 10.17
N VAL A 417 -20.73 -13.59 10.63
CA VAL A 417 -21.75 -14.38 11.33
C VAL A 417 -23.00 -14.42 10.47
N ILE A 418 -23.44 -15.61 10.10
CA ILE A 418 -24.65 -15.87 9.34
C ILE A 418 -25.69 -16.42 10.31
N ARG A 419 -26.72 -15.62 10.58
CA ARG A 419 -27.81 -15.94 11.50
C ARG A 419 -29.01 -16.49 10.75
N ASP A 420 -29.89 -17.16 11.50
CA ASP A 420 -31.21 -17.60 11.04
C ASP A 420 -31.17 -18.46 9.77
N GLN A 421 -30.10 -19.25 9.59
CA GLN A 421 -29.96 -20.16 8.46
C GLN A 421 -30.47 -21.56 8.83
N PRO A 422 -31.45 -22.12 8.10
CA PRO A 422 -31.82 -23.51 8.25
C PRO A 422 -30.63 -24.43 7.89
N GLY A 423 -30.35 -25.40 8.77
CA GLY A 423 -29.27 -26.38 8.59
C GLY A 423 -27.86 -25.78 8.48
N PRO A 424 -27.39 -24.99 9.48
CA PRO A 424 -26.08 -24.31 9.39
C PRO A 424 -24.91 -25.30 9.31
N GLY A 425 -25.05 -26.50 9.89
CA GLY A 425 -24.06 -27.59 9.78
C GLY A 425 -23.95 -28.15 8.36
N ASP A 426 -25.08 -28.40 7.71
CA ASP A 426 -25.10 -28.88 6.32
C ASP A 426 -24.54 -27.84 5.37
N LEU A 427 -24.88 -26.56 5.60
CA LEU A 427 -24.32 -25.44 4.85
C LEU A 427 -22.80 -25.33 5.02
N ALA A 428 -22.28 -25.47 6.25
CA ALA A 428 -20.84 -25.51 6.52
C ALA A 428 -20.15 -26.68 5.81
N ALA A 429 -20.78 -27.86 5.79
CA ALA A 429 -20.26 -29.04 5.11
C ALA A 429 -20.22 -28.85 3.59
N LEU A 430 -21.27 -28.28 2.99
CA LEU A 430 -21.34 -27.96 1.55
C LEU A 430 -20.21 -27.00 1.15
N PHE A 431 -19.99 -25.96 1.96
CA PHE A 431 -18.92 -25.00 1.76
C PHE A 431 -17.51 -25.58 1.90
N THR A 432 -17.33 -26.53 2.83
CA THR A 432 -16.05 -27.21 3.06
C THR A 432 -15.76 -28.24 1.96
N GLY A 433 -16.79 -28.94 1.47
CA GLY A 433 -16.66 -29.92 0.40
C GLY A 433 -16.30 -29.30 -0.95
N GLY A 434 -16.78 -28.07 -1.21
CA GLY A 434 -16.32 -27.23 -2.32
C GLY A 434 -16.51 -27.81 -3.73
N SER A 435 -17.43 -28.75 -3.90
CA SER A 435 -17.67 -29.47 -5.15
C SER A 435 -18.98 -29.09 -5.85
N CYS A 436 -19.83 -28.29 -5.20
CA CYS A 436 -21.12 -27.90 -5.75
C CYS A 436 -21.04 -26.56 -6.49
N THR A 437 -21.73 -26.48 -7.62
CA THR A 437 -22.07 -25.20 -8.25
C THR A 437 -23.09 -24.43 -7.40
N ALA A 438 -23.19 -23.11 -7.61
CA ALA A 438 -24.19 -22.28 -6.93
C ALA A 438 -25.63 -22.82 -7.13
N ALA A 439 -25.97 -23.30 -8.34
CA ALA A 439 -27.26 -23.92 -8.63
C ALA A 439 -27.48 -25.25 -7.90
N GLU A 440 -26.45 -26.10 -7.81
CA GLU A 440 -26.53 -27.37 -7.07
C GLU A 440 -26.69 -27.13 -5.58
N LEU A 441 -25.96 -26.15 -5.02
CA LEU A 441 -26.09 -25.75 -3.62
C LEU A 441 -27.50 -25.24 -3.33
N ALA A 442 -28.05 -24.35 -4.17
CA ALA A 442 -29.41 -23.84 -4.02
C ALA A 442 -30.48 -24.96 -4.14
N ARG A 443 -30.33 -25.89 -5.09
CA ARG A 443 -31.23 -27.05 -5.22
C ARG A 443 -31.14 -27.99 -4.01
N SER A 444 -29.93 -28.24 -3.52
CA SER A 444 -29.69 -29.08 -2.34
C SER A 444 -30.39 -28.50 -1.12
N ARG A 445 -30.14 -27.21 -0.80
CA ARG A 445 -30.78 -26.54 0.35
C ARG A 445 -32.29 -26.47 0.25
N ARG A 446 -32.85 -26.28 -0.95
CA ARG A 446 -34.30 -26.35 -1.17
C ARG A 446 -34.86 -27.74 -0.84
N HIS A 447 -34.16 -28.79 -1.23
CA HIS A 447 -34.62 -30.16 -1.01
C HIS A 447 -34.47 -30.61 0.44
N THR A 448 -33.33 -30.32 1.08
CA THR A 448 -32.99 -30.82 2.41
C THR A 448 -33.55 -29.96 3.54
N ALA A 449 -33.60 -28.64 3.36
CA ALA A 449 -33.94 -27.69 4.40
C ALA A 449 -35.13 -26.78 4.05
N GLY A 450 -35.77 -26.98 2.88
CA GLY A 450 -36.92 -26.19 2.45
C GLY A 450 -36.61 -24.73 2.10
N VAL A 451 -35.32 -24.35 2.03
CA VAL A 451 -34.89 -22.97 1.79
C VAL A 451 -35.16 -22.59 0.33
N PRO A 452 -35.88 -21.48 0.05
CA PRO A 452 -36.05 -20.99 -1.31
C PRO A 452 -34.70 -20.75 -2.01
N MET A 453 -34.65 -20.97 -3.32
CA MET A 453 -33.37 -20.87 -4.06
C MET A 453 -32.83 -19.45 -4.06
N GLU A 454 -33.73 -18.46 -4.14
CA GLU A 454 -33.44 -17.03 -4.06
C GLU A 454 -32.76 -16.62 -2.77
N GLU A 455 -33.14 -17.19 -1.63
CA GLU A 455 -32.49 -16.94 -0.34
C GLU A 455 -31.07 -17.50 -0.33
N THR A 456 -30.87 -18.66 -0.96
CA THR A 456 -29.52 -19.23 -1.10
C THR A 456 -28.65 -18.37 -2.00
N PHE A 457 -29.16 -17.88 -3.14
CA PHE A 457 -28.40 -16.98 -4.01
C PHE A 457 -28.08 -15.65 -3.32
N ALA A 458 -29.03 -15.07 -2.57
CA ALA A 458 -28.78 -13.86 -1.79
C ALA A 458 -27.66 -14.05 -0.75
N LEU A 459 -27.62 -15.21 -0.09
CA LEU A 459 -26.52 -15.57 0.81
C LEU A 459 -25.19 -15.69 0.06
N LEU A 460 -25.18 -16.35 -1.09
CA LEU A 460 -23.97 -16.52 -1.89
C LEU A 460 -23.44 -15.18 -2.40
N ASP A 461 -24.31 -14.28 -2.84
CA ASP A 461 -23.93 -12.92 -3.25
C ASP A 461 -23.37 -12.11 -2.09
N PHE A 462 -23.95 -12.23 -0.90
CA PHE A 462 -23.40 -11.62 0.32
C PHE A 462 -21.99 -12.17 0.62
N LEU A 463 -21.82 -13.48 0.67
CA LEU A 463 -20.52 -14.11 0.93
C LEU A 463 -19.48 -13.77 -0.15
N PHE A 464 -19.92 -13.66 -1.41
CA PHE A 464 -19.10 -13.22 -2.51
C PHE A 464 -18.64 -11.78 -2.27
N ALA A 465 -19.56 -10.83 -2.01
CA ALA A 465 -19.22 -9.44 -1.75
C ALA A 465 -18.30 -9.24 -0.52
N GLU A 466 -18.44 -10.08 0.51
CA GLU A 466 -17.57 -10.11 1.68
C GLU A 466 -16.20 -10.79 1.44
N GLY A 467 -15.94 -11.25 0.21
CA GLY A 467 -14.68 -11.90 -0.17
C GLY A 467 -14.43 -13.20 0.57
N CYS A 468 -15.50 -13.90 0.96
CA CYS A 468 -15.42 -15.18 1.69
C CYS A 468 -15.29 -16.39 0.77
N LEU A 469 -15.71 -16.25 -0.49
CA LEU A 469 -15.64 -17.31 -1.48
C LEU A 469 -14.29 -17.32 -2.18
N ASP A 470 -13.89 -18.50 -2.63
CA ASP A 470 -12.61 -18.66 -3.32
C ASP A 470 -12.68 -18.08 -4.74
N GLU A 471 -11.84 -17.07 -4.98
CA GLU A 471 -11.63 -16.43 -6.27
C GLU A 471 -10.17 -16.58 -6.74
N GLU A 472 -9.38 -17.43 -6.08
CA GLU A 472 -7.98 -17.62 -6.42
C GLU A 472 -7.87 -18.11 -7.88
N PRO A 473 -7.06 -17.43 -8.73
CA PRO A 473 -6.86 -17.84 -10.13
C PRO A 473 -6.42 -19.29 -10.23
N SER A 474 -6.68 -19.96 -11.36
CA SER A 474 -6.25 -21.35 -11.57
C SER A 474 -4.72 -21.47 -11.65
N ALA A 475 -4.20 -22.70 -11.64
CA ALA A 475 -2.75 -22.93 -11.75
C ALA A 475 -2.17 -22.47 -13.09
N ASP A 476 -3.00 -22.34 -14.14
CA ASP A 476 -2.58 -21.95 -15.49
C ASP A 476 -2.31 -20.44 -15.62
N THR A 477 -2.79 -19.64 -14.66
CA THR A 477 -2.40 -18.23 -14.51
C THR A 477 -1.02 -18.18 -13.86
N ASP A 478 0.01 -17.97 -14.70
CA ASP A 478 1.42 -17.92 -14.29
C ASP A 478 1.60 -16.91 -13.13
N PRO A 479 2.07 -17.34 -11.94
CA PRO A 479 2.22 -16.50 -10.73
C PRO A 479 3.34 -15.45 -10.80
N ALA A 480 3.58 -14.90 -11.99
CA ALA A 480 4.54 -13.89 -12.41
C ALA A 480 5.95 -14.41 -12.77
N VAL A 481 6.31 -14.09 -14.02
CA VAL A 481 7.59 -14.24 -14.74
C VAL A 481 8.78 -13.47 -14.10
N TYR A 482 8.72 -13.09 -12.82
CA TYR A 482 9.90 -12.61 -12.08
C TYR A 482 10.61 -13.70 -11.29
N ALA A 483 10.20 -14.95 -11.44
CA ALA A 483 11.02 -16.10 -11.09
C ALA A 483 12.19 -16.26 -12.09
N VAL A 484 13.04 -15.23 -12.19
CA VAL A 484 14.40 -15.42 -12.68
C VAL A 484 15.08 -16.36 -11.68
N ARG A 485 15.52 -17.50 -12.19
CA ARG A 485 16.30 -18.53 -11.48
C ARG A 485 17.34 -17.93 -10.54
#